data_AF-M4CV75-F1
#
_entry.id   AF-M4CV75-F1
#
_cell.length_a   1.000
_cell.length_b   1.000
_cell.length_c   1.000
_cell.angle_alpha   90.00
_cell.angle_beta   90.00
_cell.angle_gamma   90.00
#
_symmetry.space_group_name_H-M   'P 1'
#
loop_
_entity.id
_entity.type
_entity.pdbx_description
1 polymer ?
#
loop_
_entity_poly.entity_id
_entity_poly.type
_entity_poly.pdbx_seq_one_letter_code
_entity_poly.pdbx_strand_id
1 'polypeptide(L)'
;MALGYTIATILKRKSHIFDDEKVIVKTDWLEQLNRTYVQVQGRDRSFVENVANELGLEGSYCPHTYIEQIQLERLVNDVMALPDDLKTKLSLDDDTVSSPKEALSRASADSKMKYLHG
;
A
#
# COMPACT_ATOMS: atom_id res chain seq x y z
N MET A 1 32.24 -13.33 -10.97
CA MET A 1 31.15 -13.72 -11.89
C MET A 1 29.83 -13.33 -11.23
N ALA A 2 28.99 -12.53 -11.88
CA ALA A 2 27.67 -12.16 -11.35
C ALA A 2 26.59 -12.79 -12.24
N LEU A 3 25.59 -13.43 -11.64
CA LEU A 3 24.46 -14.12 -12.30
C LEU A 3 23.49 -13.16 -13.03
N GLY A 4 23.85 -11.88 -13.21
CA GLY A 4 22.98 -10.87 -13.84
C GLY A 4 21.91 -10.27 -12.90
N TYR A 5 21.95 -10.59 -11.60
CA TYR A 5 21.02 -10.01 -10.61
C TYR A 5 21.63 -8.79 -9.92
N THR A 6 20.78 -7.79 -9.68
CA THR A 6 21.09 -6.60 -8.87
C THR A 6 20.27 -6.64 -7.58
N ILE A 7 20.88 -6.26 -6.45
CA ILE A 7 20.19 -6.16 -5.17
C ILE A 7 19.23 -4.96 -5.22
N ALA A 8 17.93 -5.22 -5.17
CA ALA A 8 16.93 -4.14 -5.14
C ALA A 8 16.83 -3.49 -3.76
N THR A 9 16.75 -4.30 -2.69
CA THR A 9 16.56 -3.81 -1.32
C THR A 9 17.06 -4.84 -0.32
N ILE A 10 17.59 -4.38 0.81
CA ILE A 10 17.95 -5.21 1.96
C ILE A 10 16.90 -4.95 3.04
N LEU A 11 16.37 -6.01 3.65
CA LEU A 11 15.43 -5.99 4.77
C LEU A 11 16.13 -6.55 6.03
N LYS A 12 16.12 -5.78 7.13
CA LYS A 12 16.63 -6.21 8.42
C LYS A 12 15.49 -6.14 9.43
N ARG A 13 15.21 -7.28 10.05
CA ARG A 13 14.00 -7.51 10.83
C ARG A 13 14.34 -8.15 12.16
N LYS A 14 13.73 -7.63 13.23
CA LYS A 14 13.69 -8.27 14.55
C LYS A 14 12.27 -8.77 14.79
N SER A 15 12.11 -10.06 15.02
CA SER A 15 10.80 -10.70 15.14
C SER A 15 10.61 -11.30 16.53
N HIS A 16 9.39 -11.16 17.05
CA HIS A 16 8.88 -11.98 18.15
C HIS A 16 7.73 -12.83 17.63
N ILE A 17 7.75 -14.13 17.90
CA ILE A 17 6.85 -15.12 17.29
C ILE A 17 6.07 -15.83 18.39
N PHE A 18 4.75 -15.84 18.23
CA PHE A 18 3.81 -16.62 19.01
C PHE A 18 3.20 -17.68 18.10
N ASP A 19 3.25 -18.94 18.50
CA ASP A 19 2.80 -20.09 17.71
C ASP A 19 1.82 -20.91 18.55
N ASP A 20 0.59 -21.07 18.03
CA ASP A 20 -0.50 -21.82 18.66
C ASP A 20 -1.04 -22.91 17.70
N GLU A 21 -0.15 -23.56 16.95
CA GLU A 21 -0.38 -24.64 15.96
C GLU A 21 -1.28 -24.31 14.76
N LYS A 22 -2.42 -23.66 15.00
CA LYS A 22 -3.43 -23.22 14.03
C LYS A 22 -3.12 -21.85 13.45
N VAL A 23 -2.51 -20.98 14.27
CA VAL A 23 -2.18 -19.61 13.90
C VAL A 23 -0.80 -19.24 14.44
N ILE A 24 -0.08 -18.43 13.68
CA ILE A 24 1.20 -17.87 14.07
C ILE A 24 1.06 -16.34 14.02
N VAL A 25 1.32 -15.70 15.14
CA VAL A 25 1.34 -14.23 15.24
C VAL A 25 2.78 -13.78 15.36
N LYS A 26 3.19 -12.86 14.50
CA LYS A 26 4.54 -12.28 14.50
C LYS A 26 4.48 -10.79 14.73
N THR A 27 5.31 -10.30 15.65
CA THR A 27 5.55 -8.87 15.85
C THR A 27 6.94 -8.56 15.29
N ASP A 28 6.95 -7.88 14.15
CA ASP A 28 8.13 -7.65 13.31
C ASP A 28 8.52 -6.17 13.34
N TRP A 29 9.66 -5.85 13.96
CA TRP A 29 10.27 -4.53 13.88
C TRP A 29 11.23 -4.47 12.69
N LEU A 30 10.99 -3.51 11.78
CA LEU A 30 11.77 -3.31 10.56
C LEU A 30 12.70 -2.12 10.72
N GLU A 31 14.01 -2.35 10.58
CA GLU A 31 15.04 -1.32 10.80
C GLU A 31 14.96 -0.20 9.77
N GLN A 32 14.70 -0.56 8.50
CA GLN A 32 14.63 0.39 7.38
C GLN A 32 13.45 1.36 7.46
N LEU A 33 12.37 0.95 8.12
CA LEU A 33 11.15 1.76 8.27
C LEU A 33 11.03 2.37 9.67
N ASN A 34 11.83 1.89 10.64
CA ASN A 34 11.68 2.18 12.06
C ASN A 34 10.23 2.00 12.54
N ARG A 35 9.57 0.92 12.08
CA ARG A 35 8.17 0.62 12.34
C ARG A 35 7.98 -0.84 12.71
N THR A 36 6.96 -1.10 13.53
CA THR A 36 6.54 -2.44 13.92
C THR A 36 5.32 -2.84 13.13
N TYR A 37 5.33 -4.06 12.61
CA TYR A 37 4.22 -4.68 11.92
C TYR A 37 3.78 -5.93 12.68
N VAL A 38 2.49 -6.23 12.60
CA VAL A 38 1.92 -7.48 13.09
C VAL A 38 1.53 -8.33 11.89
N GLN A 39 1.91 -9.60 11.91
CA GLN A 39 1.51 -10.56 10.90
C GLN A 39 0.77 -11.71 11.57
N VAL A 40 -0.47 -11.93 11.16
CA VAL A 40 -1.26 -13.11 11.54
C VAL A 40 -1.24 -14.07 10.37
N GLN A 41 -0.70 -15.26 10.58
CA GLN A 41 -0.59 -16.32 9.57
C GLN A 41 -1.34 -17.56 10.03
N GLY A 42 -2.06 -18.22 9.13
CA GLY A 42 -2.76 -19.46 9.44
C GLY A 42 -3.27 -20.11 8.15
N ARG A 43 -3.70 -21.37 8.25
CA ARG A 43 -4.23 -22.12 7.10
C ARG A 43 -5.68 -21.78 6.80
N ASP A 44 -6.47 -21.54 7.86
CA ASP A 44 -7.88 -21.18 7.78
C ASP A 44 -8.02 -19.66 7.81
N ARG A 45 -8.58 -19.10 6.74
CA ARG A 45 -8.81 -17.65 6.60
C ARG A 45 -9.78 -17.12 7.65
N SER A 46 -10.88 -17.82 7.91
CA SER A 46 -11.89 -17.36 8.87
C SER A 46 -11.32 -17.37 10.29
N PHE A 47 -10.46 -18.34 10.61
CA PHE A 47 -9.77 -18.35 11.89
C PHE A 47 -8.75 -17.20 12.02
N VAL A 48 -7.97 -16.94 10.97
CA VAL A 48 -7.02 -15.80 10.93
C VAL A 48 -7.74 -14.47 11.10
N GLU A 49 -8.89 -14.30 10.44
CA GLU A 49 -9.73 -13.10 10.54
C GLU A 49 -10.27 -12.91 11.96
N ASN A 50 -10.76 -13.97 12.60
CA ASN A 50 -11.22 -13.92 13.99
C ASN A 50 -10.09 -13.48 14.94
N VAL A 51 -8.90 -14.07 14.79
CA VAL A 51 -7.72 -13.70 15.60
C VAL A 51 -7.30 -12.26 15.34
N ALA A 52 -7.31 -11.81 14.09
CA ALA A 52 -6.99 -10.42 13.75
C ALA A 52 -8.01 -9.44 14.37
N ASN A 53 -9.29 -9.80 14.40
CA ASN A 53 -10.34 -9.03 15.06
C ASN A 53 -10.16 -8.98 16.59
N GLU A 54 -9.84 -10.11 17.23
CA GLU A 54 -9.53 -10.17 18.67
C GLU A 54 -8.31 -9.33 19.04
N LEU A 55 -7.32 -9.25 18.15
CA LEU A 55 -6.15 -8.38 18.28
C LEU A 55 -6.43 -6.90 17.94
N GLY A 56 -7.66 -6.56 17.52
CA GLY A 56 -8.04 -5.19 17.18
C GLY A 56 -7.36 -4.64 15.92
N LEU A 57 -7.01 -5.50 14.96
CA LEU A 57 -6.30 -5.12 13.74
C LEU A 57 -7.23 -4.60 12.62
N GLU A 58 -8.53 -4.54 12.86
CA GLU A 58 -9.51 -4.16 11.85
C GLU A 58 -9.25 -2.75 11.31
N GLY A 59 -9.22 -2.61 9.97
CA GLY A 59 -8.89 -1.37 9.28
C GLY A 59 -7.40 -1.00 9.25
N SER A 60 -6.52 -1.77 9.90
CA SER A 60 -5.07 -1.53 9.93
C SER A 60 -4.26 -2.38 8.94
N TYR A 61 -4.93 -3.18 8.10
CA TYR A 61 -4.27 -4.10 7.17
C TYR A 61 -3.45 -3.37 6.11
N CYS A 62 -2.24 -3.88 5.86
CA CYS A 62 -1.38 -3.39 4.79
C CYS A 62 -1.34 -4.38 3.63
N PRO A 63 -1.70 -3.99 2.40
CA PRO A 63 -1.63 -4.87 1.23
C PRO A 63 -0.21 -5.00 0.66
N HIS A 64 0.71 -4.13 1.07
CA HIS A 64 2.10 -4.12 0.58
C HIS A 64 2.97 -5.03 1.42
N THR A 65 3.85 -5.77 0.75
CA THR A 65 4.93 -6.52 1.38
C THR A 65 5.96 -5.57 2.01
N TYR A 66 6.76 -6.08 2.96
CA TYR A 66 7.80 -5.28 3.60
C TYR A 66 8.82 -4.70 2.62
N ILE A 67 9.14 -5.42 1.54
CA ILE A 67 10.09 -4.94 0.53
C ILE A 67 9.48 -3.76 -0.23
N GLU A 68 8.22 -3.87 -0.64
CA GLU A 68 7.51 -2.78 -1.32
C GLU A 68 7.38 -1.56 -0.42
N GLN A 69 7.05 -1.74 0.87
CA GLN A 69 6.99 -0.62 1.82
C GLN A 69 8.32 0.10 1.97
N ILE A 70 9.44 -0.65 2.03
CA ILE A 70 10.79 -0.04 2.09
C ILE A 70 11.11 0.71 0.80
N GLN A 71 10.74 0.16 -0.36
CA GLN A 71 10.97 0.81 -1.64
C GLN A 71 10.14 2.09 -1.80
N LEU A 72 8.87 2.06 -1.38
CA LEU A 72 7.98 3.22 -1.38
C LEU A 72 8.49 4.31 -0.44
N GLU A 73 8.88 3.96 0.79
CA GLU A 73 9.41 4.95 1.75
C GLU A 73 10.69 5.61 1.22
N ARG A 74 11.59 4.84 0.60
CA ARG A 74 12.79 5.38 -0.06
C ARG A 74 12.43 6.34 -1.19
N LEU A 75 11.54 5.93 -2.08
CA LEU A 75 11.10 6.76 -3.21
C LEU A 75 10.47 8.08 -2.73
N VAL A 76 9.61 8.01 -1.71
CA VAL A 76 9.00 9.20 -1.10
C VAL A 76 10.07 10.12 -0.51
N ASN A 77 11.04 9.58 0.22
CA ASN A 77 12.14 10.37 0.78
C ASN A 77 12.99 11.05 -0.30
N ASP A 78 13.32 10.33 -1.37
CA ASP A 78 14.08 10.88 -2.50
C ASP A 78 13.32 12.02 -3.18
N VAL A 79 12.00 11.86 -3.36
CA VAL A 79 11.15 12.91 -3.92
C VAL A 79 11.09 14.12 -2.99
N MET A 80 11.00 13.92 -1.68
CA MET A 80 10.94 15.01 -0.70
C MET A 80 12.28 15.75 -0.58
N ALA A 81 13.40 15.07 -0.80
CA ALA A 81 14.75 15.65 -0.79
C ALA A 81 15.11 16.45 -2.06
N LEU A 82 14.29 16.38 -3.12
CA LEU A 82 14.49 17.20 -4.33
C LEU A 82 14.31 18.69 -4.02
N PRO A 83 15.11 19.58 -4.63
CA PRO A 83 14.88 21.03 -4.56
C PRO A 83 13.51 21.41 -5.12
N ASP A 84 12.87 22.42 -4.54
CA ASP A 84 11.51 22.84 -4.90
C ASP A 84 11.40 23.31 -6.37
N ASP A 85 12.50 23.84 -6.93
CA ASP A 85 12.61 24.24 -8.34
C ASP A 85 12.52 23.05 -9.32
N LEU A 86 12.92 21.83 -8.91
CA LEU A 86 12.77 20.64 -9.74
C LEU A 86 11.41 19.95 -9.53
N LYS A 87 10.86 20.03 -8.32
CA LYS A 87 9.52 19.48 -8.01
C LYS A 87 8.43 20.14 -8.86
N THR A 88 8.51 21.45 -9.05
CA THR A 88 7.54 22.23 -9.85
C THR A 88 7.66 22.01 -11.37
N LYS A 89 8.80 21.55 -11.88
CA LYS A 89 8.97 21.19 -13.30
C LYS A 89 8.52 19.77 -13.64
N LEU A 90 8.38 18.92 -12.62
CA LEU A 90 7.87 17.55 -12.72
C LEU A 90 6.42 17.41 -12.25
N SER A 91 5.84 18.44 -11.61
CA SER A 91 4.39 18.49 -11.46
C SER A 91 3.82 18.56 -12.87
N LEU A 92 3.20 17.45 -13.29
CA LEU A 92 2.29 17.48 -14.42
C LEU A 92 1.27 18.57 -14.07
N ASP A 93 1.29 19.66 -14.84
CA ASP A 93 0.22 20.66 -14.79
C ASP A 93 -1.08 19.88 -14.95
N ASP A 94 -1.88 19.83 -13.89
CA ASP A 94 -3.19 19.17 -13.81
C ASP A 94 -4.22 19.97 -14.62
N ASP A 95 -3.88 20.33 -15.86
CA ASP A 95 -4.72 21.14 -16.72
C ASP A 95 -5.54 20.32 -17.72
N THR A 96 -5.43 18.98 -17.74
CA THR A 96 -6.27 18.17 -18.64
C THR A 96 -6.65 16.77 -18.14
N VAL A 97 -7.14 16.59 -16.91
CA VAL A 97 -8.20 15.58 -16.70
C VAL A 97 -9.18 16.08 -15.63
N SER A 98 -10.35 16.53 -16.08
CA SER A 98 -11.53 16.78 -15.25
C SER A 98 -11.68 15.65 -14.20
N SER A 99 -11.86 16.06 -12.94
CA SER A 99 -12.04 15.18 -11.79
C SER A 99 -12.89 13.94 -12.15
N PRO A 100 -12.53 12.72 -11.71
CA PRO A 100 -13.32 11.50 -11.96
C PRO A 100 -14.81 11.65 -11.62
N LYS A 101 -15.12 12.55 -10.69
CA LYS A 101 -16.47 12.90 -10.27
C LYS A 101 -17.28 13.63 -11.36
N GLU A 102 -16.64 14.48 -12.15
CA GLU A 102 -17.26 15.18 -13.28
C GLU A 102 -17.41 14.26 -14.49
N ALA A 103 -16.45 13.39 -14.77
CA ALA A 103 -16.53 12.41 -15.87
C ALA A 103 -17.70 11.42 -15.68
N LEU A 104 -17.89 10.91 -14.45
CA LEU A 104 -19.05 10.07 -14.10
C LEU A 104 -20.38 10.85 -14.13
N SER A 105 -20.36 12.12 -13.73
CA SER A 105 -21.55 12.98 -13.76
C SER A 105 -22.01 13.28 -15.20
N ARG A 106 -21.06 13.51 -16.11
CA ARG A 106 -21.35 13.72 -17.54
C ARG A 106 -21.88 12.45 -18.21
N ALA A 107 -21.28 11.29 -17.94
CA ALA A 107 -21.76 10.01 -18.47
C ALA A 107 -23.19 9.68 -17.99
N SER A 108 -23.54 10.03 -16.74
CA SER A 108 -24.89 9.82 -16.20
C SER A 108 -25.94 10.81 -16.71
N ALA A 109 -25.55 12.00 -17.16
CA ALA A 109 -26.48 12.98 -17.72
C ALA A 109 -26.87 12.63 -19.17
N ASP A 110 -25.93 12.08 -19.95
CA ASP A 110 -26.14 11.75 -21.37
C ASP A 110 -27.06 10.53 -21.56
N SER A 111 -27.12 9.62 -20.58
CA SER A 111 -28.06 8.49 -20.61
C SER A 111 -29.51 8.87 -20.27
N LYS A 112 -29.75 10.04 -19.65
CA LYS A 112 -31.09 10.50 -19.27
C LYS A 112 -31.80 11.30 -20.36
N MET A 113 -31.08 11.88 -21.32
CA MET A 113 -31.71 12.60 -22.43
C MET A 113 -32.25 11.69 -23.54
N LYS A 114 -31.74 10.46 -23.66
CA LYS A 114 -32.16 9.50 -24.71
C LYS A 114 -33.53 8.85 -24.50
N TYR A 115 -34.22 9.16 -23.39
CA TYR A 115 -35.56 8.64 -23.09
C TYR A 115 -36.62 9.75 -22.96
N LEU A 116 -36.28 11.00 -23.33
CA LEU A 116 -37.18 12.15 -23.22
C LEU A 116 -37.35 12.91 -24.54
N HIS A 117 -37.27 12.22 -25.67
CA HIS A 117 -37.88 12.51 -26.97
C HIS A 117 -38.01 11.11 -27.60
N GLY A 118 -39.20 10.52 -27.74
CA GLY A 118 -40.29 11.08 -28.53
C GLY A 118 -39.99 10.77 -29.98
#